data_AF-A0AA40CYM2-F1
#
_entry.id   AF-A0AA40CYM2-F1
#
_cell.length_a   1.000
_cell.length_b   1.000
_cell.length_c   1.000
_cell.angle_alpha   90.00
_cell.angle_beta   90.00
_cell.angle_gamma   90.00
#
_symmetry.space_group_name_H-M   'P 1'
#
loop_
_entity.id
_entity.type
_entity.pdbx_description
1 polymer ?
#
loop_
_entity_poly.entity_id
_entity_poly.type
_entity_poly.pdbx_seq_one_letter_code
_entity_poly.pdbx_strand_id
1 'polypeptide(L)'
;MYGEAQHEGTRALVLSDIGGSCVAEPEGAAVLREQDVRPLFDQALRALASQGISHDDMKLDNFHLVNRSGNKIIMVVDLERINLLPSQKDPIQIVQADVDFLMQAYRDHLKCLQEDGLLPK
;
A
#
# COMPACT_ATOMS: atom_id res chain seq x y z
N MET A 1 15.79 -6.26 -3.61
CA MET A 1 16.73 -5.23 -4.12
C MET A 1 17.71 -5.92 -5.05
N TYR A 2 17.85 -5.46 -6.30
CA TYR A 2 18.82 -6.01 -7.25
C TYR A 2 20.19 -5.33 -7.16
N GLY A 3 20.23 -4.09 -6.69
CA GLY A 3 21.48 -3.38 -6.43
C GLY A 3 21.29 -1.88 -6.23
N GLU A 4 22.42 -1.20 -6.09
CA GLU A 4 22.53 0.26 -6.11
C GLU A 4 23.35 0.66 -7.35
N ALA A 5 22.99 1.75 -7.99
CA ALA A 5 23.68 2.33 -9.13
C ALA A 5 23.86 3.84 -8.93
N GLN A 6 24.66 4.47 -9.79
CA GLN A 6 24.76 5.92 -9.88
C GLN A 6 24.53 6.37 -11.31
N HIS A 7 23.72 7.41 -11.48
CA HIS A 7 23.49 8.06 -12.76
C HIS A 7 23.74 9.57 -12.58
N GLU A 8 24.72 10.10 -13.30
CA GLU A 8 25.12 11.53 -13.22
C GLU A 8 25.41 12.01 -11.79
N GLY A 9 26.04 11.17 -10.96
CA GLY A 9 26.34 11.47 -9.56
C GLY A 9 25.15 11.34 -8.60
N THR A 10 23.95 11.01 -9.11
CA THR A 10 22.77 10.72 -8.30
C THR A 10 22.68 9.23 -8.00
N ARG A 11 22.49 8.89 -6.72
CA ARG A 11 22.26 7.50 -6.29
C ARG A 11 20.91 7.01 -6.81
N ALA A 12 20.91 5.85 -7.43
CA ALA A 12 19.73 5.14 -7.90
C ALA A 12 19.65 3.76 -7.26
N LEU A 13 18.45 3.34 -6.87
CA LEU A 13 18.19 1.97 -6.40
C LEU A 13 17.60 1.15 -7.53
N VAL A 14 18.16 -0.03 -7.78
CA VAL A 14 17.63 -0.97 -8.77
C VAL A 14 16.72 -1.96 -8.04
N LEU A 15 15.43 -1.81 -8.27
CA LEU A 15 14.38 -2.63 -7.67
C LEU A 15 13.76 -3.57 -8.70
N SER A 16 13.09 -4.62 -8.21
CA SER A 16 12.30 -5.49 -9.07
C SER A 16 11.07 -4.75 -9.55
N ASP A 17 10.77 -4.85 -10.84
CA ASP A 17 9.46 -4.48 -11.35
C ASP A 17 8.43 -5.46 -10.78
N ILE A 18 7.49 -4.93 -10.00
CA ILE A 18 6.41 -5.68 -9.36
C ILE A 18 5.13 -5.68 -10.21
N GLY A 19 5.07 -4.86 -11.26
CA GLY A 19 3.85 -4.59 -12.02
C GLY A 19 2.71 -4.05 -11.15
N GLY A 20 1.48 -4.35 -11.56
CA GLY A 20 0.26 -3.91 -10.86
C GLY A 20 -0.11 -2.45 -11.12
N SER A 21 -1.11 -1.99 -10.37
CA SER A 21 -1.67 -0.64 -10.50
C SER A 21 -1.67 0.05 -9.14
N CYS A 22 -1.36 1.35 -9.14
CA CYS A 22 -1.39 2.20 -7.96
C CYS A 22 -2.82 2.28 -7.39
N VAL A 23 -2.99 2.09 -6.08
CA VAL A 23 -4.31 2.11 -5.44
C VAL A 23 -4.90 3.53 -5.39
N ALA A 24 -4.10 4.57 -5.59
CA ALA A 24 -4.55 5.94 -5.78
C ALA A 24 -4.95 6.28 -7.24
N GLU A 25 -4.80 5.33 -8.16
CA GLU A 25 -5.22 5.48 -9.56
C GLU A 25 -6.50 4.66 -9.82
N PRO A 26 -7.35 5.08 -10.77
CA PRO A 26 -8.59 4.36 -11.10
C PRO A 26 -8.35 2.88 -11.41
N GLU A 27 -7.27 2.53 -12.08
CA GLU A 27 -6.93 1.15 -12.45
C GLU A 27 -6.61 0.26 -11.23
N GLY A 28 -6.13 0.82 -10.13
CA GLY A 28 -5.94 0.10 -8.88
C GLY A 28 -7.17 0.15 -7.96
N ALA A 29 -7.83 1.31 -7.89
CA ALA A 29 -8.97 1.56 -7.02
C ALA A 29 -10.28 0.89 -7.51
N ALA A 30 -10.53 0.86 -8.82
CA ALA A 30 -11.80 0.34 -9.37
C ALA A 30 -11.91 -1.19 -9.30
N VAL A 31 -10.79 -1.89 -9.07
CA VAL A 31 -10.68 -3.34 -9.31
C VAL A 31 -11.24 -4.19 -8.17
N LEU A 32 -11.50 -3.58 -7.01
CA LEU A 32 -11.97 -4.30 -5.82
C LEU A 32 -13.14 -3.58 -5.15
N ARG A 33 -14.12 -4.38 -4.73
CA ARG A 33 -15.12 -3.91 -3.77
C ARG A 33 -14.41 -3.61 -2.46
N GLU A 34 -14.91 -2.64 -1.73
CA GLU A 34 -14.36 -2.22 -0.44
C GLU A 34 -14.15 -3.39 0.55
N GLN A 35 -15.10 -4.32 0.60
CA GLN A 35 -14.99 -5.52 1.45
C GLN A 35 -13.84 -6.46 1.06
N ASP A 36 -13.43 -6.43 -0.21
CA ASP A 36 -12.39 -7.31 -0.77
C ASP A 36 -10.99 -6.67 -0.63
N VAL A 37 -10.88 -5.34 -0.45
CA VAL A 37 -9.58 -4.65 -0.30
C VAL A 37 -9.06 -4.67 1.14
N ARG A 38 -9.96 -4.62 2.14
CA ARG A 38 -9.57 -4.62 3.56
C ARG A 38 -8.66 -5.78 3.95
N PRO A 39 -8.94 -7.04 3.56
CA PRO A 39 -8.06 -8.17 3.88
C PRO A 39 -6.67 -8.05 3.23
N LEU A 40 -6.57 -7.39 2.07
CA LEU A 40 -5.29 -7.20 1.38
C LEU A 40 -4.42 -6.16 2.09
N PHE A 41 -5.01 -5.07 2.58
CA PHE A 41 -4.29 -4.10 3.42
C PHE A 41 -3.84 -4.74 4.74
N ASP A 42 -4.73 -5.48 5.41
CA ASP A 42 -4.37 -6.21 6.63
C ASP A 42 -3.21 -7.18 6.39
N GLN A 43 -3.26 -7.96 5.31
CA GLN A 43 -2.17 -8.87 4.95
C GLN A 43 -0.84 -8.13 4.73
N ALA A 44 -0.84 -7.04 3.96
CA ALA A 44 0.36 -6.26 3.66
C ALA A 44 0.96 -5.62 4.92
N LEU A 45 0.14 -5.01 5.78
CA LEU A 45 0.59 -4.36 7.00
C LEU A 45 1.02 -5.36 8.07
N ARG A 46 0.37 -6.52 8.17
CA ARG A 46 0.87 -7.63 9.02
C ARG A 46 2.23 -8.12 8.56
N ALA A 47 2.50 -8.15 7.26
CA ALA A 47 3.81 -8.53 6.75
C ALA A 47 4.90 -7.56 7.23
N LEU A 48 4.64 -6.24 7.19
CA LEU A 48 5.54 -5.23 7.76
C LEU A 48 5.68 -5.39 9.28
N ALA A 49 4.56 -5.55 10.00
CA ALA A 49 4.57 -5.71 11.44
C ALA A 49 5.32 -6.97 11.90
N SER A 50 5.30 -8.05 11.10
CA SER A 50 6.09 -9.26 11.36
C SER A 50 7.60 -9.02 11.34
N GLN A 51 8.04 -7.94 10.69
CA GLN A 51 9.44 -7.48 10.67
C GLN A 51 9.71 -6.42 11.75
N GLY A 52 8.78 -6.16 12.66
CA GLY A 52 8.93 -5.19 13.73
C GLY A 52 8.78 -3.73 13.30
N ILE A 53 8.18 -3.48 12.12
CA ILE A 53 8.03 -2.13 11.56
C ILE A 53 6.58 -1.80 11.20
N SER A 54 6.24 -0.52 11.22
CA SER A 54 5.02 0.02 10.61
C SER A 54 5.38 1.05 9.54
N HIS A 55 4.48 1.25 8.59
CA HIS A 55 4.62 2.28 7.57
C HIS A 55 4.11 3.61 8.14
N ASP A 56 4.92 4.67 8.10
CA ASP A 56 4.51 5.97 8.63
C ASP A 56 3.79 6.83 7.58
N ASP A 57 4.14 6.65 6.31
CA ASP A 57 3.51 7.38 5.20
C ASP A 57 2.34 6.60 4.59
N MET A 58 1.19 6.63 5.25
CA MET A 58 0.01 5.81 4.95
C MET A 58 -0.85 6.34 3.80
N LYS A 59 -0.23 6.84 2.72
CA LYS A 59 -0.93 7.33 1.53
C LYS A 59 -1.23 6.19 0.55
N LEU A 60 -2.34 6.29 -0.19
CA LEU A 60 -2.77 5.24 -1.12
C LEU A 60 -1.82 5.02 -2.30
N ASP A 61 -1.02 6.01 -2.67
CA ASP A 61 0.00 5.92 -3.73
C ASP A 61 1.18 5.02 -3.33
N ASN A 62 1.40 4.81 -2.04
CA ASN A 62 2.40 3.86 -1.51
C ASN A 62 1.91 2.39 -1.55
N PHE A 63 0.73 2.12 -2.10
CA PHE A 63 0.18 0.78 -2.20
C PHE A 63 -0.17 0.43 -3.64
N HIS A 64 0.32 -0.71 -4.11
CA HIS A 64 0.05 -1.23 -5.45
C HIS A 64 -0.76 -2.52 -5.37
N LEU A 65 -1.85 -2.59 -6.13
CA LEU A 65 -2.61 -3.82 -6.33
C LEU A 65 -1.92 -4.65 -7.42
N VAL A 66 -1.37 -5.81 -7.04
CA VAL A 66 -0.63 -6.70 -7.93
C VAL A 66 -1.38 -8.01 -8.08
N ASN A 67 -1.44 -8.54 -9.30
CA ASN A 67 -1.91 -9.91 -9.56
C ASN A 67 -0.70 -10.83 -9.70
N ARG A 68 -0.47 -11.68 -8.69
CA ARG A 68 0.64 -12.64 -8.68
C ARG A 68 0.08 -14.05 -8.76
N SER A 69 0.31 -14.70 -9.89
CA SER A 69 -0.12 -16.09 -10.15
C SER A 69 -1.62 -16.31 -9.94
N GLY A 70 -2.45 -15.33 -10.31
CA GLY A 70 -3.92 -15.37 -10.15
C GLY A 70 -4.44 -14.86 -8.82
N ASN A 71 -3.56 -14.53 -7.87
CA ASN A 71 -3.92 -13.99 -6.56
C ASN A 71 -3.64 -12.49 -6.50
N LYS A 72 -4.65 -11.71 -6.12
CA LYS A 72 -4.50 -10.28 -5.84
C LYS A 72 -3.81 -10.10 -4.49
N ILE A 73 -2.78 -9.26 -4.46
CA ILE A 73 -2.05 -8.86 -3.26
C ILE A 73 -1.84 -7.35 -3.28
N ILE A 74 -1.75 -6.73 -2.11
CA ILE A 74 -1.23 -5.37 -1.98
C ILE A 74 0.27 -5.45 -1.71
N MET A 75 1.04 -4.79 -2.57
CA MET A 75 2.47 -4.53 -2.33
C MET A 75 2.61 -3.12 -1.77
N VAL A 76 3.34 -2.99 -0.67
CA VAL A 76 3.74 -1.70 -0.14
C VAL A 76 5.00 -1.25 -0.88
N VAL A 77 4.94 -0.08 -1.50
CA VAL A 77 6.07 0.58 -2.14
C VAL A 77 6.49 1.78 -1.29
N ASP A 78 7.58 2.43 -1.69
CA ASP A 78 8.15 3.59 -1.00
C ASP A 78 8.35 3.44 0.52
N LEU A 79 9.41 2.72 0.90
CA LEU A 79 9.72 2.46 2.30
C LEU A 79 10.64 3.51 2.94
N GLU A 80 10.67 4.75 2.43
CA GLU A 80 11.54 5.81 2.97
C GLU A 80 11.17 6.22 4.41
N ARG A 81 9.90 6.02 4.80
CA ARG A 81 9.32 6.43 6.09
C ARG A 81 8.70 5.23 6.80
N ILE A 82 9.53 4.55 7.58
CA ILE A 82 9.10 3.45 8.45
C ILE A 82 9.40 3.77 9.92
N ASN A 83 8.54 3.27 10.81
CA ASN A 83 8.74 3.34 12.24
C ASN A 83 9.02 1.95 12.80
N LEU A 84 9.84 1.89 13.86
CA LEU A 84 9.93 0.69 14.68
C LEU A 84 8.65 0.54 15.50
N LEU A 85 8.10 -0.67 15.55
CA LEU A 85 6.95 -0.95 16.40
C LEU A 85 7.32 -0.75 17.88
N PRO A 86 6.48 -0.04 18.66
CA PRO A 86 6.71 0.11 20.08
C PRO A 86 6.64 -1.25 20.79
N SER A 87 7.64 -1.59 21.59
CA SER A 87 7.70 -2.85 22.33
C SER A 87 6.57 -3.07 23.33
N GLN A 88 5.87 -2.00 23.72
CA GLN A 88 4.77 -2.02 24.68
C GLN A 88 3.37 -2.13 24.04
N LYS A 89 3.28 -2.00 22.71
CA LYS A 89 2.00 -2.05 21.99
C LYS A 89 1.83 -3.41 21.30
N ASP A 90 0.59 -3.90 21.26
CA ASP A 90 0.25 -5.08 20.49
C ASP A 90 0.34 -4.76 18.99
N PRO A 91 1.22 -5.44 18.22
CA PRO A 91 1.31 -5.25 16.77
C PRO A 91 -0.02 -5.44 16.05
N ILE A 92 -0.90 -6.31 16.54
CA ILE A 92 -2.22 -6.54 15.95
C ILE A 92 -3.09 -5.28 16.04
N GLN A 93 -3.06 -4.58 17.18
CA GLN A 93 -3.83 -3.36 17.38
C GLN A 93 -3.32 -2.21 16.49
N ILE A 94 -2.00 -2.11 16.31
CA ILE A 94 -1.39 -1.12 15.42
C ILE A 94 -1.85 -1.37 13.98
N VAL A 95 -1.71 -2.61 13.50
CA VAL A 95 -2.15 -2.98 12.15
C VAL A 95 -3.64 -2.71 11.95
N GLN A 96 -4.48 -3.02 12.92
CA GLN A 96 -5.92 -2.76 12.81
C GLN A 96 -6.21 -1.26 12.67
N ALA A 97 -5.56 -0.41 13.46
CA ALA A 97 -5.71 1.05 13.36
C ALA A 97 -5.23 1.58 11.99
N ASP A 98 -4.10 1.07 11.50
CA ASP A 98 -3.53 1.42 10.20
C ASP A 98 -4.45 1.00 9.04
N VAL A 99 -5.04 -0.21 9.12
CA VAL A 99 -6.05 -0.68 8.16
C VAL A 99 -7.28 0.20 8.19
N ASP A 100 -7.79 0.57 9.37
CA ASP A 100 -8.95 1.44 9.48
C ASP A 100 -8.71 2.82 8.87
N PHE A 101 -7.52 3.37 9.08
CA PHE A 101 -7.08 4.61 8.45
C PHE A 101 -7.07 4.50 6.92
N LEU A 102 -6.43 3.46 6.36
CA LEU A 102 -6.39 3.25 4.91
C LEU A 102 -7.75 3.00 4.30
N MET A 103 -8.62 2.25 4.99
CA MET A 103 -9.97 2.00 4.50
C MET A 103 -10.79 3.29 4.44
N GLN A 104 -10.58 4.21 5.39
CA GLN A 104 -11.22 5.51 5.33
C GLN A 104 -10.68 6.34 4.14
N ALA A 105 -9.36 6.41 3.99
CA ALA A 105 -8.72 7.11 2.87
C ALA A 105 -9.18 6.54 1.51
N TYR A 106 -9.26 5.21 1.39
CA TYR A 106 -9.73 4.51 0.19
C TYR A 106 -11.18 4.85 -0.15
N ARG A 107 -12.08 4.85 0.83
CA ARG A 107 -13.49 5.24 0.62
C ARG A 107 -13.62 6.68 0.13
N ASP A 108 -12.89 7.59 0.75
CA ASP A 108 -12.96 8.99 0.39
C ASP A 108 -12.36 9.23 -1.00
N HIS A 109 -11.28 8.52 -1.34
CA HIS A 109 -10.71 8.54 -2.68
C HIS A 109 -11.68 7.99 -3.74
N LEU A 110 -12.37 6.88 -3.48
CA LEU A 110 -13.39 6.35 -4.40
C LEU A 110 -14.50 7.35 -4.67
N LYS A 111 -14.97 8.08 -3.64
CA LYS A 111 -15.97 9.14 -3.82
C LYS A 111 -15.44 10.26 -4.72
N CYS A 112 -14.21 10.73 -4.49
CA CYS A 112 -13.59 11.74 -5.34
C CYS A 112 -13.52 11.28 -6.81
N LEU A 113 -13.06 10.05 -7.05
CA LEU A 113 -13.02 9.50 -8.41
C LEU A 113 -14.41 9.41 -9.06
N GLN A 114 -15.46 9.10 -8.29
CA GLN A 114 -16.84 9.10 -8.78
C GLN A 114 -17.37 10.51 -9.07
N GLU A 115 -17.03 11.49 -8.24
CA GLU A 115 -17.38 12.91 -8.43
C GLU A 115 -16.69 13.50 -9.67
N ASP A 116 -15.44 13.11 -9.91
CA ASP A 116 -14.64 13.51 -11.07
C ASP A 116 -15.03 12.75 -12.37
N GLY A 117 -15.93 11.77 -12.27
CA GLY A 117 -16.40 10.98 -13.42
C GLY A 117 -15.38 9.94 -13.92
N LEU A 118 -14.36 9.63 -13.12
CA LEU A 118 -13.35 8.62 -13.39
C LEU A 118 -13.83 7.20 -13.02
N LEU A 119 -14.85 7.10 -12.17
CA LEU A 119 -15.54 5.85 -11.82
C LEU A 119 -17.06 5.97 -12.00
N PRO A 120 -17.76 4.85 -12.30
CA PRO A 120 -19.21 4.82 -12.28
C PRO A 120 -19.75 5.07 -10.86
N LYS A 121 -20.91 5.72 -10.78
CA LYS A 121 -21.64 5.94 -9.53
C LYS A 121 -22.31 4.67 -9.03
#